data_AF-A0A174FY42-F1
#
_entry.id   AF-A0A174FY42-F1
#
_cell.length_a   1.000
_cell.length_b   1.000
_cell.length_c   1.000
_cell.angle_alpha   90.00
_cell.angle_beta   90.00
_cell.angle_gamma   90.00
#
_symmetry.space_group_name_H-M   'P 1'
#
loop_
_entity.id
_entity.type
_entity.pdbx_description
1 polymer ?
#
loop_
_entity_poly.entity_id
_entity_poly.type
_entity_poly.pdbx_seq_one_letter_code
_entity_poly.pdbx_strand_id
1 'polypeptide(L)'
;MIATANAKSIEEIKSFLSRQKEVYKIPYETHPEDRLRQCVFGGTSNALDFLPLDRSGNRRFLPVMVYPEQAEVHILEDEAASRAYLAQVWAEAMTVYRSGDFKLSFSPEMVRYLKEHQRDFMPEDTKAGMIQAYLDRYTGGMVCSKQLFKEALNHPFDEPKQWEIREVNDIMNHCVTGWNYFSNPRVFPEYGRQKGWERETKATDISNGAEKIPEGFEEVTEQMELPF
;
A
#
# COMPACT_ATOMS: atom_id res chain seq x y z
N MET A 1 -3.05 -23.84 2.32
CA MET A 1 -2.09 -22.72 2.11
C MET A 1 -1.38 -22.73 0.75
N ILE A 2 -1.64 -23.70 -0.14
CA ILE A 2 -1.08 -23.70 -1.51
C ILE A 2 -1.81 -22.71 -2.44
N ALA A 3 -3.10 -22.43 -2.18
CA ALA A 3 -3.89 -21.49 -2.98
C ALA A 3 -3.42 -20.03 -2.89
N THR A 4 -2.78 -19.63 -1.79
CA THR A 4 -2.24 -18.27 -1.60
C THR A 4 -0.86 -18.10 -2.24
N ALA A 5 -0.05 -19.16 -2.31
CA ALA A 5 1.28 -19.11 -2.93
C ALA A 5 1.24 -19.21 -4.47
N ASN A 6 0.18 -19.83 -5.03
CA ASN A 6 0.00 -20.04 -6.49
C ASN A 6 -1.11 -19.18 -7.13
N ALA A 7 -1.71 -18.24 -6.39
CA ALA A 7 -2.69 -17.33 -7.00
C ALA A 7 -1.96 -16.46 -8.05
N LYS A 8 -2.39 -16.55 -9.30
CA LYS A 8 -1.84 -15.76 -10.42
C LYS A 8 -2.08 -14.25 -10.24
N SER A 9 -2.96 -13.85 -9.32
CA SER A 9 -3.33 -12.46 -9.09
C SER A 9 -3.38 -12.13 -7.59
N ILE A 10 -2.69 -11.04 -7.22
CA ILE A 10 -2.73 -10.42 -5.90
C ILE A 10 -4.18 -10.05 -5.50
N GLU A 11 -5.02 -9.69 -6.47
CA GLU A 11 -6.42 -9.32 -6.23
C GLU A 11 -7.26 -10.49 -5.76
N GLU A 12 -6.98 -11.71 -6.23
CA GLU A 12 -7.68 -12.92 -5.79
C GLU A 12 -7.36 -13.22 -4.32
N ILE A 13 -6.10 -13.06 -3.89
CA ILE A 13 -5.70 -13.22 -2.49
C ILE A 13 -6.38 -12.18 -1.62
N LYS A 14 -6.38 -10.91 -2.04
CA LYS A 14 -7.07 -9.82 -1.31
C LYS A 14 -8.56 -10.10 -1.17
N SER A 15 -9.21 -10.53 -2.26
CA SER A 15 -10.62 -10.92 -2.27
C SER A 15 -10.85 -12.08 -1.31
N PHE A 16 -10.02 -13.12 -1.41
CA PHE A 16 -10.12 -14.30 -0.56
C PHE A 16 -10.02 -13.95 0.91
N LEU A 17 -9.04 -13.16 1.34
CA LEU A 17 -8.87 -12.75 2.74
C LEU A 17 -10.01 -11.86 3.24
N SER A 18 -10.58 -11.00 2.38
CA SER A 18 -11.66 -10.08 2.76
C SER A 18 -13.07 -10.67 2.70
N ARG A 19 -13.27 -11.86 2.13
CA ARG A 19 -14.58 -12.51 2.09
C ARG A 19 -15.11 -12.76 3.51
N GLN A 20 -16.35 -12.35 3.75
CA GLN A 20 -17.06 -12.60 5.01
C GLN A 20 -17.82 -13.93 5.01
N LYS A 21 -18.09 -14.47 3.82
CA LYS A 21 -18.79 -15.74 3.62
C LYS A 21 -18.02 -16.64 2.68
N GLU A 22 -18.01 -17.93 2.99
CA GLU A 22 -17.53 -18.99 2.13
C GLU A 22 -18.74 -19.67 1.48
N VAL A 23 -18.65 -19.90 0.18
CA VAL A 23 -19.66 -20.65 -0.57
C VAL A 23 -19.09 -22.02 -0.83
N TYR A 24 -19.48 -22.99 -0.02
CA TYR A 24 -19.00 -24.36 -0.18
C TYR A 24 -20.09 -25.37 0.11
N LYS A 25 -19.89 -26.55 -0.47
CA LYS A 25 -20.78 -27.69 -0.35
C LYS A 25 -20.21 -28.66 0.67
N ILE A 26 -20.96 -28.98 1.72
CA ILE A 26 -20.56 -30.05 2.65
C ILE A 26 -20.79 -31.40 1.97
N PRO A 27 -20.01 -32.45 2.29
CA PRO A 27 -20.34 -33.81 1.85
C PRO A 27 -21.82 -34.14 2.07
N TYR A 28 -22.44 -34.78 1.07
CA TYR A 28 -23.85 -35.20 1.06
C TYR A 28 -24.92 -34.10 0.94
N GLU A 29 -24.55 -32.82 0.86
CA GLU A 29 -25.50 -31.77 0.48
C GLU A 29 -25.81 -31.81 -1.02
N THR A 30 -26.94 -31.25 -1.44
CA THR A 30 -27.29 -31.16 -2.88
C THR A 30 -26.78 -29.83 -3.46
N HIS A 31 -26.95 -28.74 -2.72
CA HIS A 31 -26.62 -27.38 -3.15
C HIS A 31 -25.54 -26.76 -2.25
N PRO A 32 -24.67 -25.90 -2.80
CA PRO A 32 -23.76 -25.10 -1.99
C PRO A 32 -24.53 -24.08 -1.17
N GLU A 33 -24.08 -23.83 0.06
CA GLU A 33 -24.67 -22.83 0.95
C GLU A 33 -23.64 -21.76 1.33
N ASP A 34 -24.14 -20.56 1.59
CA ASP A 34 -23.36 -19.44 2.10
C ASP A 34 -23.16 -19.62 3.60
N ARG A 35 -21.90 -19.73 4.04
CA ARG A 35 -21.54 -19.88 5.46
C ARG A 35 -20.63 -18.75 5.90
N LEU A 36 -20.92 -18.16 7.06
CA LEU A 36 -20.10 -17.10 7.63
C LEU A 36 -18.71 -17.63 7.97
N ARG A 37 -17.68 -16.83 7.67
CA ARG A 37 -16.31 -17.23 7.95
C ARG A 37 -16.02 -17.14 9.45
N GLN A 38 -15.56 -18.24 10.03
CA GLN A 38 -15.26 -18.37 11.46
C GLN A 38 -13.78 -18.70 11.74
N CYS A 39 -12.91 -18.59 10.74
CA CYS A 39 -11.49 -18.92 10.87
C CYS A 39 -10.59 -17.68 10.74
N VAL A 40 -9.42 -17.78 11.37
CA VAL A 40 -8.30 -16.86 11.19
C VAL A 40 -7.25 -17.57 10.33
N PHE A 41 -6.64 -16.85 9.38
CA PHE A 41 -5.58 -17.39 8.55
C PHE A 41 -4.22 -17.07 9.16
N GLY A 42 -3.43 -18.11 9.43
CA GLY A 42 -2.03 -18.00 9.81
C GLY A 42 -1.19 -18.81 8.82
N GLY A 43 -0.03 -18.26 8.44
CA GLY A 43 0.94 -18.93 7.61
C GLY A 43 2.35 -18.62 8.08
N THR A 44 3.24 -19.59 7.94
CA THR A 44 4.66 -19.43 8.25
C THR A 44 5.45 -19.47 6.94
N SER A 45 6.47 -18.63 6.86
CA SER A 45 7.41 -18.56 5.73
C SER A 45 8.80 -18.38 6.30
N ASN A 46 9.78 -19.06 5.70
CA ASN A 46 11.20 -18.83 5.99
C ASN A 46 11.78 -17.73 5.10
N ALA A 47 11.09 -17.36 4.01
CA ALA A 47 11.47 -16.26 3.15
C ALA A 47 11.02 -14.94 3.79
N LEU A 48 11.94 -13.97 3.87
CA LEU A 48 11.69 -12.64 4.41
C LEU A 48 10.77 -11.82 3.48
N ASP A 49 10.90 -12.02 2.17
CA ASP A 49 10.17 -11.34 1.09
C ASP A 49 8.83 -12.02 0.74
N PHE A 50 8.09 -12.48 1.75
CA PHE A 50 6.87 -13.26 1.52
C PHE A 50 5.65 -12.41 1.13
N LEU A 51 5.67 -11.10 1.38
CA LEU A 51 4.53 -10.25 1.05
C LEU A 51 4.43 -10.05 -0.47
N PRO A 52 3.22 -10.11 -1.05
CA PRO A 52 3.06 -9.80 -2.45
C PRO A 52 3.49 -8.35 -2.72
N LEU A 53 4.04 -8.10 -3.92
CA LEU A 53 4.43 -6.77 -4.38
C LEU A 53 3.18 -5.91 -4.66
N ASP A 54 2.55 -5.45 -3.58
CA ASP A 54 1.38 -4.60 -3.59
C ASP A 54 1.70 -3.23 -3.03
N ARG A 55 1.87 -2.27 -3.96
CA ARG A 55 2.24 -0.89 -3.64
C ARG A 55 1.11 -0.11 -2.95
N SER A 56 -0.13 -0.60 -3.02
CA SER A 56 -1.29 -0.01 -2.33
C SER A 56 -1.34 -0.31 -0.82
N GLY A 57 -0.44 -1.17 -0.34
CA GLY A 57 -0.24 -1.49 1.07
C GLY A 57 -0.85 -2.84 1.47
N ASN A 58 -0.02 -3.67 2.09
CA ASN A 58 -0.31 -5.03 2.54
C ASN A 58 -1.12 -5.10 3.85
N ARG A 59 -2.11 -4.20 4.03
CA ARG A 59 -2.92 -4.07 5.26
C ARG A 59 -3.69 -5.32 5.73
N ARG A 60 -3.74 -6.37 4.89
CA ARG A 60 -4.40 -7.66 5.18
C ARG A 60 -3.43 -8.69 5.76
N PHE A 61 -2.14 -8.37 5.81
CA PHE A 61 -1.09 -9.23 6.32
C PHE A 61 -0.50 -8.60 7.57
N LEU A 62 -0.36 -9.40 8.62
CA LEU A 62 0.35 -9.00 9.83
C LEU A 62 1.65 -9.81 9.88
N PRO A 63 2.78 -9.28 9.39
CA PRO A 63 4.06 -9.95 9.54
C PRO A 63 4.44 -9.99 11.03
N VAL A 64 4.88 -11.15 11.48
CA VAL A 64 5.45 -11.35 12.82
C VAL A 64 6.79 -12.04 12.64
N MET A 65 7.88 -11.32 12.84
CA MET A 65 9.20 -11.92 12.86
C MET A 65 9.39 -12.68 14.18
N VAL A 66 9.76 -13.95 14.10
CA VAL A 66 10.04 -14.78 15.26
C VAL A 66 11.54 -15.00 15.35
N TYR A 67 12.12 -14.71 16.51
CA TYR A 67 13.54 -14.90 16.82
C TYR A 67 13.69 -16.05 17.83
N PRO A 68 13.98 -17.29 17.40
CA PRO A 68 14.08 -18.44 18.30
C PRO A 68 15.12 -18.27 19.41
N GLU A 69 16.21 -17.56 19.11
CA GLU A 69 17.29 -17.26 20.06
C GLU A 69 16.88 -16.33 21.21
N GLN A 70 15.76 -15.61 21.07
CA GLN A 70 15.21 -14.74 22.11
C GLN A 70 14.17 -15.45 23.00
N ALA A 71 13.90 -16.74 22.75
CA ALA A 71 12.95 -17.50 23.56
C ALA A 71 13.53 -17.77 24.96
N GLU A 72 12.96 -17.11 25.97
CA GLU A 72 13.38 -17.26 27.38
C GLU A 72 12.94 -18.59 27.99
N VAL A 73 11.81 -19.14 27.53
CA VAL A 73 11.19 -20.35 28.08
C VAL A 73 10.69 -21.23 26.94
N HIS A 74 11.00 -22.52 26.99
CA HIS A 74 10.43 -23.49 26.08
C HIS A 74 9.14 -24.10 26.68
N ILE A 75 8.05 -24.11 25.90
CA ILE A 75 6.71 -24.54 26.36
C ILE A 75 6.64 -25.98 26.89
N LEU A 76 7.64 -26.83 26.57
CA LEU A 76 7.73 -28.21 27.03
C LEU A 76 8.69 -28.44 28.20
N GLU A 77 9.45 -27.42 28.63
CA GLU A 77 10.38 -27.55 29.76
C GLU A 77 9.62 -27.65 31.10
N ASP A 78 8.60 -26.80 31.27
CA ASP A 78 7.65 -26.88 32.39
C ASP A 78 6.23 -26.77 31.85
N GLU A 79 5.62 -27.94 31.63
CA GLU A 79 4.26 -28.03 31.11
C GLU A 79 3.23 -27.43 32.08
N ALA A 80 3.42 -27.60 33.39
CA ALA A 80 2.47 -27.12 34.39
C ALA A 80 2.46 -25.58 34.43
N ALA A 81 3.64 -24.96 34.47
CA ALA A 81 3.77 -23.51 34.41
C ALA A 81 3.25 -22.94 33.08
N SER A 82 3.59 -23.58 31.95
CA SER A 82 3.14 -23.15 30.62
C SER A 82 1.62 -23.22 30.48
N ARG A 83 0.98 -24.27 31.00
CA ARG A 83 -0.49 -24.39 31.03
C ARG A 83 -1.13 -23.31 31.89
N ALA A 84 -0.58 -23.01 33.05
CA ALA A 84 -1.08 -21.95 33.92
C ALA A 84 -1.00 -20.58 33.23
N TYR A 85 0.12 -20.29 32.56
CA TYR A 85 0.29 -19.06 31.79
C TYR A 85 -0.73 -18.94 30.64
N LEU A 86 -0.89 -20.00 29.83
CA LEU A 86 -1.87 -20.00 28.73
C LEU A 86 -3.31 -19.84 29.24
N ALA A 87 -3.64 -20.44 30.38
CA ALA A 87 -4.95 -20.27 31.01
C ALA A 87 -5.18 -18.82 31.46
N GLN A 88 -4.15 -18.16 32.00
CA GLN A 88 -4.20 -16.74 32.36
C GLN A 88 -4.40 -15.85 31.13
N VAL A 89 -3.60 -16.05 30.07
CA VAL A 89 -3.75 -15.31 28.81
C VAL A 89 -5.16 -15.47 28.23
N TRP A 90 -5.71 -16.69 28.28
CA TRP A 90 -7.08 -16.95 27.84
C TRP A 90 -8.12 -16.25 28.72
N ALA A 91 -7.92 -16.23 30.05
CA ALA A 91 -8.80 -15.54 30.98
C ALA A 91 -8.84 -14.02 30.70
N GLU A 92 -7.70 -13.41 30.43
CA GLU A 92 -7.58 -12.00 30.05
C GLU A 92 -8.28 -11.72 28.72
N ALA A 93 -8.02 -12.54 27.69
CA ALA A 93 -8.69 -12.43 26.40
C ALA A 93 -10.22 -12.54 26.51
N MET A 94 -10.72 -13.49 27.32
CA MET A 94 -12.15 -13.66 27.58
C MET A 94 -12.74 -12.49 28.38
N THR A 95 -11.97 -11.86 29.26
CA THR A 95 -12.39 -10.68 30.00
C THR A 95 -12.60 -9.50 29.06
N VAL A 96 -11.65 -9.26 28.16
CA VAL A 96 -11.76 -8.23 27.12
C VAL A 96 -12.94 -8.53 26.19
N TYR A 97 -13.08 -9.76 25.72
CA TYR A 97 -14.20 -10.15 24.85
C TYR A 97 -15.57 -9.93 25.52
N ARG A 98 -15.72 -10.33 26.78
CA ARG A 98 -16.97 -10.18 27.54
C ARG A 98 -17.28 -8.72 27.92
N SER A 99 -16.26 -7.87 28.02
CA SER A 99 -16.46 -6.44 28.30
C SER A 99 -17.21 -5.72 27.16
N GLY A 100 -17.12 -6.24 25.93
CA GLY A 100 -17.70 -5.62 24.74
C GLY A 100 -16.97 -4.36 24.26
N ASP A 101 -16.01 -3.84 25.03
CA ASP A 101 -15.22 -2.66 24.71
C ASP A 101 -13.92 -3.06 24.02
N PHE A 102 -14.04 -3.66 22.84
CA PHE A 102 -12.90 -4.03 22.02
C PHE A 102 -13.07 -3.51 20.59
N LYS A 103 -11.97 -3.03 20.03
CA LYS A 103 -11.91 -2.58 18.64
C LYS A 103 -11.00 -3.53 17.86
N LEU A 104 -11.55 -4.18 16.83
CA LEU A 104 -10.78 -5.04 15.93
C LEU A 104 -9.94 -4.25 14.91
N SER A 105 -9.95 -2.92 14.98
CA SER A 105 -9.07 -2.06 14.20
C SER A 105 -7.92 -1.56 15.04
N PHE A 106 -6.72 -1.56 14.47
CA PHE A 106 -5.54 -0.98 15.09
C PHE A 106 -5.67 0.54 15.29
N SER A 107 -4.91 1.08 16.25
CA SER A 107 -4.76 2.52 16.43
C SER A 107 -4.07 3.15 15.21
N PRO A 108 -4.29 4.45 14.91
CA PRO A 108 -3.62 5.12 13.80
C PRO A 108 -2.09 5.03 13.86
N GLU A 109 -1.52 5.09 15.07
CA GLU A 109 -0.08 4.94 15.31
C GLU A 109 0.41 3.54 14.94
N MET A 110 -0.31 2.50 15.39
CA MET A 110 0.04 1.12 15.07
C MET A 110 -0.10 0.81 13.58
N VAL A 111 -1.08 1.41 12.90
CA VAL A 111 -1.21 1.30 11.43
C VAL A 111 0.01 1.92 10.73
N ARG A 112 0.52 3.05 11.22
CA ARG A 112 1.73 3.67 10.66
C ARG A 112 2.96 2.80 10.87
N TYR A 113 3.15 2.30 12.10
CA TYR A 113 4.22 1.36 12.42
C TYR A 113 4.16 0.10 11.54
N LEU A 114 2.98 -0.50 11.39
CA LEU A 114 2.79 -1.68 10.56
C LEU A 114 3.07 -1.41 9.08
N LYS A 115 2.75 -0.22 8.56
CA LYS A 115 3.11 0.14 7.18
C LYS A 115 4.61 0.16 6.97
N GLU A 116 5.36 0.73 7.92
CA GLU A 116 6.83 0.76 7.86
C GLU A 116 7.39 -0.66 7.98
N HIS A 117 6.95 -1.42 8.99
CA HIS A 117 7.39 -2.78 9.21
C HIS A 117 7.06 -3.72 8.04
N GLN A 118 5.90 -3.57 7.39
CA GLN A 118 5.53 -4.34 6.21
C GLN A 118 6.47 -4.10 5.03
N ARG A 119 7.10 -2.93 4.91
CA ARG A 119 8.05 -2.65 3.81
C ARG A 119 9.28 -3.55 3.91
N ASP A 120 9.69 -3.92 5.12
CA ASP A 120 10.84 -4.79 5.36
C ASP A 120 10.62 -6.22 4.82
N PHE A 121 9.36 -6.64 4.68
CA PHE A 121 8.98 -7.97 4.16
C PHE A 121 8.48 -7.94 2.71
N MET A 122 8.57 -6.78 2.04
CA MET A 122 8.25 -6.67 0.63
C MET A 122 9.47 -7.03 -0.22
N PRO A 123 9.30 -7.75 -1.34
CA PRO A 123 10.38 -7.95 -2.30
C PRO A 123 10.83 -6.61 -2.87
N GLU A 124 12.12 -6.50 -3.15
CA GLU A 124 12.68 -5.31 -3.80
C GLU A 124 12.07 -5.09 -5.18
N ASP A 125 11.59 -3.87 -5.41
CA ASP A 125 11.01 -3.48 -6.70
C ASP A 125 12.11 -2.96 -7.63
N THR A 126 12.72 -3.89 -8.38
CA THR A 126 13.77 -3.59 -9.36
C THR A 126 13.33 -2.54 -10.39
N LYS A 127 12.04 -2.54 -10.80
CA LYS A 127 11.50 -1.56 -11.75
C LYS A 127 11.39 -0.17 -11.12
N ALA A 128 10.96 -0.09 -9.86
CA ALA A 128 10.97 1.18 -9.13
C ALA A 128 12.38 1.77 -9.02
N GLY A 129 13.39 0.93 -8.76
CA GLY A 129 14.79 1.35 -8.75
C GLY A 129 15.25 1.93 -10.10
N MET A 130 14.90 1.27 -11.22
CA MET A 130 15.23 1.78 -12.56
C MET A 130 14.55 3.11 -12.87
N ILE A 131 13.26 3.23 -12.54
CA ILE A 131 12.49 4.47 -12.73
C ILE A 131 13.08 5.60 -11.89
N GLN A 132 13.41 5.36 -10.62
CA GLN A 132 14.04 6.36 -9.77
C GLN A 132 15.39 6.82 -10.33
N ALA A 133 16.25 5.87 -10.75
CA ALA A 133 17.55 6.19 -11.33
C ALA A 133 17.45 7.02 -12.62
N TYR A 134 16.42 6.79 -13.43
CA TYR A 134 16.12 7.61 -14.60
C TYR A 134 15.67 9.01 -14.19
N LEU A 135 14.71 9.12 -13.27
CA LEU A 135 14.18 10.40 -12.79
C LEU A 135 15.26 11.29 -12.14
N ASP A 136 16.23 10.69 -11.46
CA ASP A 136 17.34 11.41 -10.83
C ASP A 136 18.28 12.03 -11.88
N ARG A 137 18.46 11.37 -13.03
CA ARG A 137 19.27 11.86 -14.15
C ARG A 137 18.50 12.78 -15.09
N TYR A 138 17.17 12.71 -15.05
CA TYR A 138 16.31 13.45 -15.95
C TYR A 138 16.26 14.94 -15.59
N THR A 139 16.54 15.78 -16.59
CA THR A 139 16.59 17.24 -16.46
C THR A 139 15.25 17.91 -16.78
N GLY A 140 14.31 17.19 -17.38
CA GLY A 140 12.99 17.73 -17.71
C GLY A 140 12.07 17.86 -16.50
N GLY A 141 11.12 18.80 -16.56
CA GLY A 141 10.13 19.04 -15.50
C GLY A 141 8.86 18.17 -15.60
N MET A 142 8.70 17.38 -16.66
CA MET A 142 7.50 16.56 -16.89
C MET A 142 7.88 15.20 -17.49
N VAL A 143 7.18 14.15 -17.06
CA VAL A 143 7.31 12.77 -17.55
C VAL A 143 5.94 12.14 -17.77
N CYS A 144 5.83 11.23 -18.75
CA CYS A 144 4.62 10.41 -18.96
C CYS A 144 4.90 8.92 -18.80
N SER A 145 3.84 8.12 -18.59
CA SER A 145 3.98 6.67 -18.35
C SER A 145 4.65 5.94 -19.53
N LYS A 146 4.41 6.37 -20.78
CA LYS A 146 5.08 5.77 -21.96
C LYS A 146 6.57 6.10 -22.01
N GLN A 147 6.94 7.33 -21.65
CA GLN A 147 8.34 7.75 -21.56
C GLN A 147 9.09 6.92 -20.52
N LEU A 148 8.52 6.77 -19.33
CA LEU A 148 9.11 5.95 -18.26
C LEU A 148 9.23 4.48 -18.68
N PHE A 149 8.23 3.93 -19.36
CA PHE A 149 8.32 2.55 -19.86
C PHE A 149 9.45 2.37 -20.88
N LYS A 150 9.56 3.27 -21.87
CA LYS A 150 10.55 3.13 -22.95
C LYS A 150 11.97 3.44 -22.49
N GLU A 151 12.13 4.55 -21.78
CA GLU A 151 13.44 5.10 -21.44
C GLU A 151 13.96 4.60 -20.09
N ALA A 152 13.09 4.48 -19.08
CA ALA A 152 13.53 4.05 -17.75
C ALA A 152 13.60 2.52 -17.61
N LEU A 153 12.68 1.78 -18.23
CA LEU A 153 12.67 0.31 -18.19
C LEU A 153 13.41 -0.34 -19.38
N ASN A 154 14.11 0.44 -20.22
CA ASN A 154 14.87 -0.04 -21.39
C ASN A 154 14.05 -0.85 -22.41
N HIS A 155 12.81 -0.43 -22.68
CA HIS A 155 11.95 -0.98 -23.75
C HIS A 155 11.76 0.00 -24.92
N PRO A 156 12.82 0.33 -25.68
CA PRO A 156 12.76 1.41 -26.68
C PRO A 156 11.81 1.12 -27.86
N PHE A 157 11.66 -0.15 -28.24
CA PHE A 157 10.91 -0.55 -29.44
C PHE A 157 9.53 -1.16 -29.16
N ASP A 158 9.20 -1.43 -27.90
CA ASP A 158 7.95 -2.08 -27.53
C ASP A 158 6.83 -1.05 -27.31
N GLU A 159 5.61 -1.40 -27.72
CA GLU A 159 4.41 -0.67 -27.28
C GLU A 159 3.93 -1.21 -25.93
N PRO A 160 3.83 -0.35 -24.91
CA PRO A 160 3.45 -0.80 -23.58
C PRO A 160 2.00 -1.30 -23.57
N LYS A 161 1.80 -2.49 -23.01
CA LYS A 161 0.47 -3.02 -22.72
C LYS A 161 -0.17 -2.22 -21.60
N GLN A 162 -1.50 -2.23 -21.55
CA GLN A 162 -2.24 -1.45 -20.55
C GLN A 162 -1.87 -1.81 -19.11
N TRP A 163 -1.53 -3.07 -18.81
CA TRP A 163 -1.13 -3.49 -17.46
C TRP A 163 0.27 -2.98 -17.08
N GLU A 164 1.20 -2.87 -18.05
CA GLU A 164 2.54 -2.30 -17.83
C GLU A 164 2.46 -0.81 -17.53
N ILE A 165 1.56 -0.10 -18.23
CA ILE A 165 1.29 1.32 -17.94
C ILE A 165 0.71 1.48 -16.53
N ARG A 166 -0.21 0.60 -16.12
CA ARG A 166 -0.75 0.63 -14.74
C ARG A 166 0.35 0.38 -13.72
N GLU A 167 1.26 -0.57 -13.98
CA GLU A 167 2.38 -0.85 -13.10
C GLU A 167 3.31 0.36 -12.94
N VAL A 168 3.67 1.04 -14.05
CA VAL A 168 4.46 2.29 -14.00
C VAL A 168 3.73 3.39 -13.22
N ASN A 169 2.41 3.52 -13.43
CA ASN A 169 1.61 4.48 -12.66
C ASN A 169 1.63 4.15 -11.16
N ASP A 170 1.51 2.87 -10.79
CA ASP A 170 1.56 2.43 -9.41
C ASP A 170 2.92 2.70 -8.78
N ILE A 171 4.03 2.51 -9.50
CA ILE A 171 5.38 2.85 -9.05
C ILE A 171 5.48 4.35 -8.79
N MET A 172 5.09 5.18 -9.76
CA MET A 172 5.20 6.64 -9.64
C MET A 172 4.37 7.20 -8.49
N ASN A 173 3.19 6.64 -8.23
CA ASN A 173 2.30 7.16 -7.20
C ASN A 173 2.66 6.72 -5.77
N HIS A 174 3.37 5.59 -5.61
CA HIS A 174 3.61 5.02 -4.27
C HIS A 174 5.09 4.93 -3.88
N CYS A 175 6.00 4.84 -4.85
CA CYS A 175 7.44 4.65 -4.59
C CYS A 175 8.26 5.92 -4.82
N VAL A 176 7.82 6.78 -5.74
CA VAL A 176 8.55 7.99 -6.13
C VAL A 176 8.05 9.20 -5.35
N THR A 177 8.97 9.99 -4.81
CA THR A 177 8.67 11.24 -4.09
C THR A 177 9.12 12.46 -4.90
N GLY A 178 8.45 13.61 -4.74
CA GLY A 178 8.82 14.86 -5.42
C GLY A 178 8.29 15.00 -6.86
N TRP A 179 7.28 14.22 -7.22
CA TRP A 179 6.61 14.27 -8.51
C TRP A 179 5.09 14.28 -8.31
N ASN A 180 4.42 15.31 -8.84
CA ASN A 180 2.98 15.49 -8.72
C ASN A 180 2.25 14.99 -9.96
N TYR A 181 1.27 14.12 -9.75
CA TYR A 181 0.42 13.62 -10.82
C TYR A 181 -0.54 14.70 -11.30
N PHE A 182 -0.60 14.95 -12.61
CA PHE A 182 -1.56 15.86 -13.21
C PHE A 182 -2.65 15.09 -13.97
N SER A 183 -3.90 15.45 -13.72
CA SER A 183 -5.06 14.79 -14.34
C SER A 183 -5.35 15.27 -15.76
N ASN A 184 -4.92 16.49 -16.11
CA ASN A 184 -5.16 17.14 -17.40
C ASN A 184 -4.14 16.68 -18.45
N PRO A 185 -4.55 15.99 -19.53
CA PRO A 185 -3.60 15.48 -20.52
C PRO A 185 -2.80 16.58 -21.21
N ARG A 186 -1.47 16.52 -21.11
CA ARG A 186 -0.51 17.43 -21.76
C ARG A 186 0.13 16.75 -22.97
N VAL A 187 0.66 17.56 -23.89
CA VAL A 187 1.33 17.07 -25.10
C VAL A 187 2.79 16.79 -24.77
N PHE A 188 3.23 15.56 -25.06
CA PHE A 188 4.62 15.14 -25.01
C PHE A 188 5.15 14.99 -26.45
N PRO A 189 6.30 15.58 -26.81
CA PRO A 189 6.79 15.62 -28.20
C PRO A 189 6.82 14.26 -28.91
N GLU A 190 7.30 13.21 -28.24
CA GLU A 190 7.43 11.85 -28.80
C GLU A 190 6.31 10.89 -28.42
N TYR A 191 5.48 11.27 -27.44
CA TYR A 191 4.51 10.34 -26.80
C TYR A 191 3.04 10.78 -26.96
N GLY A 192 2.79 11.94 -27.57
CA GLY A 192 1.44 12.45 -27.81
C GLY A 192 0.77 13.00 -26.55
N ARG A 193 -0.56 13.11 -26.56
CA ARG A 193 -1.33 13.74 -25.49
C ARG A 193 -1.70 12.74 -24.40
N GLN A 194 -1.11 12.87 -23.21
CA GLN A 194 -1.28 11.93 -22.09
C GLN A 194 -1.23 12.61 -20.73
N LYS A 195 -1.73 11.92 -19.71
CA LYS A 195 -1.50 12.28 -18.30
C LYS A 195 -0.08 11.89 -17.89
N GLY A 196 0.41 12.47 -16.82
CA GLY A 196 1.78 12.22 -16.37
C GLY A 196 2.06 12.89 -15.03
N TRP A 197 3.35 13.07 -14.76
CA TRP A 197 3.83 13.71 -13.55
C TRP A 197 4.68 14.92 -13.88
N GLU A 198 4.56 15.94 -13.05
CA GLU A 198 5.44 17.10 -13.07
C GLU A 198 6.32 17.11 -11.82
N ARG A 199 7.57 17.53 -11.97
CA ARG A 199 8.51 17.60 -10.86
C ARG A 199 8.06 18.69 -9.90
N GLU A 200 8.07 18.42 -8.60
CA GLU A 200 7.87 19.46 -7.61
C GLU A 200 8.94 20.53 -7.78
N THR A 201 8.53 21.73 -8.14
CA THR A 201 9.38 22.91 -8.00
C THR A 201 9.56 23.11 -6.51
N LYS A 202 10.76 22.84 -5.98
CA LYS A 202 11.13 23.37 -4.66
C LYS A 202 10.96 24.87 -4.78
N ALA A 203 9.99 25.42 -4.07
CA ALA A 203 9.92 26.85 -3.85
C ALA A 203 11.22 27.23 -3.14
N THR A 204 12.21 27.67 -3.91
CA THR A 204 13.27 28.51 -3.38
C THR A 204 12.56 29.77 -2.89
N ASP A 205 12.50 29.94 -1.57
CA ASP A 205 12.20 31.20 -0.92
C ASP A 205 13.09 32.31 -1.49
N ILE A 206 12.60 33.05 -2.48
CA ILE A 206 12.99 34.44 -2.74
C ILE A 206 11.75 35.20 -3.26
N SER A 207 11.31 36.13 -2.43
CA SER A 207 10.45 37.30 -2.66
C SER A 207 8.94 37.10 -2.91
N ASN A 208 8.17 37.67 -1.97
CA ASN A 208 6.83 38.23 -2.20
C ASN A 208 6.77 38.99 -3.53
N GLY A 209 5.75 38.72 -4.34
CA GLY A 209 5.51 39.49 -5.56
C GLY A 209 4.34 38.99 -6.40
N ALA A 210 3.15 39.46 -6.03
CA ALA A 210 1.96 39.60 -6.86
C ALA A 210 1.46 38.35 -7.61
N GLU A 211 0.40 37.74 -7.07
CA GLU A 211 -0.55 36.96 -7.87
C GLU A 211 -1.02 37.84 -9.04
N LYS A 212 -0.75 37.39 -10.28
CA LYS A 212 -1.33 38.02 -11.46
C LYS A 212 -2.83 37.75 -11.46
N ILE A 213 -3.59 38.78 -11.12
CA ILE A 213 -5.04 38.84 -11.34
C ILE A 213 -5.27 38.65 -12.86
N PRO A 214 -6.17 37.73 -13.29
CA PRO A 214 -6.54 37.59 -14.70
C PRO A 214 -7.10 38.90 -15.26
N GLU A 215 -6.71 39.29 -16.48
CA GLU A 215 -7.24 40.49 -17.15
C GLU A 215 -8.78 40.47 -17.17
N GLY A 216 -9.39 41.47 -16.55
CA GLY A 216 -10.85 41.66 -16.51
C GLY A 216 -11.50 41.62 -15.13
N PHE A 217 -10.75 41.40 -14.05
CA PHE A 217 -11.23 41.48 -12.67
C PHE A 217 -10.57 42.65 -11.94
N GLU A 218 -11.38 43.61 -11.48
CA GLU A 218 -10.94 44.64 -10.52
C GLU A 218 -10.97 44.07 -9.10
N GLU A 219 -9.94 44.39 -8.32
CA GLU A 219 -9.84 44.05 -6.90
C GLU A 219 -10.97 44.76 -6.14
N VAL A 220 -11.85 44.00 -5.48
CA VAL A 220 -12.84 44.57 -4.57
C VAL A 220 -12.07 45.11 -3.37
N THR A 221 -12.01 46.44 -3.24
CA THR A 221 -11.43 47.08 -2.05
C THR A 221 -12.18 46.61 -0.81
N GLU A 222 -11.43 46.14 0.19
CA GLU A 222 -11.98 45.74 1.48
C GLU A 222 -12.85 46.85 2.06
N GLN A 223 -14.11 46.52 2.29
CA GLN A 223 -15.07 47.42 2.91
C GLN A 223 -14.64 47.64 4.37
N MET A 224 -14.06 48.81 4.65
CA MET A 224 -13.75 49.22 6.01
C MET A 224 -15.03 49.20 6.86
N GLU A 225 -15.01 48.40 7.93
CA GLU A 225 -16.09 48.38 8.91
C GLU A 225 -16.28 49.79 9.49
N LEU A 226 -17.51 50.29 9.43
CA LEU A 226 -17.91 51.52 10.10
C LEU A 226 -18.01 51.23 11.61
N PRO A 227 -17.40 52.05 12.48
CA PRO A 227 -17.38 51.77 13.91
C PRO A 227 -18.65 52.29 14.59
N PHE A 228 -19.67 51.45 14.82
CA PHE A 228 -20.67 51.65 15.88
C PHE A 228 -21.25 50.32 16.36
#